data_AF-K1RWS5-F1
#
_entry.id   AF-K1RWS5-F1
#
_cell.length_a   1.000
_cell.length_b   1.000
_cell.length_c   1.000
_cell.angle_alpha   90.00
_cell.angle_beta   90.00
_cell.angle_gamma   90.00
#
_symmetry.space_group_name_H-M   'P 1'
#
loop_
_entity.id
_entity.type
_entity.pdbx_description
1 polymer ?
#
loop_
_entity_poly.entity_id
_entity_poly.type
_entity_poly.pdbx_seq_one_letter_code
_entity_poly.pdbx_strand_id
1 'polypeptide(L)'
;MATLAQNESKKTSVRVKAGQKISFENGVLYGNGNILGYDRVGRELVVNPEQAETVKMIFNMYHDGMGCKQIAYELEKRGRITSTGLTHWQLGTISRLLRNSFYCGKIVYRKQYVPNYLEQKKINNYDEVEKIEIMGKHEPIISEELFNDCQRRLDAKTVNRLRGKHAINPPKSAYARILKCQCGSNFERRKWHKYKDGRIRYGFECYKQKNHGSYRT
;
A
#
# COMPACT_ATOMS: atom_id res chain seq x y z
N MET A 1 36.45 -10.25 -24.78
CA MET A 1 35.57 -9.10 -25.09
C MET A 1 34.38 -8.97 -24.13
N ALA A 2 33.72 -10.07 -23.70
CA ALA A 2 32.58 -10.01 -22.76
C ALA A 2 32.89 -9.37 -21.38
N THR A 3 34.11 -9.53 -20.87
CA THR A 3 34.56 -8.97 -19.58
C THR A 3 34.67 -7.44 -19.59
N LEU A 4 35.04 -6.84 -20.73
CA LEU A 4 35.16 -5.39 -20.88
C LEU A 4 33.77 -4.74 -20.81
N ALA A 5 32.82 -5.29 -21.59
CA ALA A 5 31.43 -4.82 -21.63
C ALA A 5 30.72 -4.96 -20.27
N GLN A 6 30.97 -6.06 -19.53
CA GLN A 6 30.44 -6.21 -18.17
C GLN A 6 31.02 -5.18 -17.20
N ASN A 7 32.33 -4.90 -17.28
CA ASN A 7 32.97 -3.89 -16.44
C ASN A 7 32.45 -2.48 -16.73
N GLU A 8 32.21 -2.13 -17.99
CA GLU A 8 31.57 -0.87 -18.36
C GLU A 8 30.14 -0.77 -17.82
N SER A 9 29.37 -1.85 -17.95
CA SER A 9 28.00 -1.94 -17.41
C SER A 9 27.98 -1.71 -15.90
N LYS A 10 28.92 -2.33 -15.17
CA LYS A 10 29.10 -2.14 -13.73
C LYS A 10 29.49 -0.69 -13.40
N LYS A 11 30.46 -0.09 -14.11
CA LYS A 11 30.88 1.31 -13.91
C LYS A 11 29.73 2.29 -14.16
N THR A 12 28.93 2.07 -15.19
CA THR A 12 27.75 2.90 -15.48
C THR A 12 26.70 2.78 -14.39
N SER A 13 26.43 1.56 -13.90
CA SER A 13 25.52 1.34 -12.76
C SER A 13 25.96 2.13 -11.51
N VAL A 14 27.26 2.11 -11.20
CA VAL A 14 27.83 2.87 -10.07
C VAL A 14 27.64 4.37 -10.25
N ARG A 15 27.95 4.91 -11.45
CA ARG A 15 27.77 6.33 -11.76
C ARG A 15 26.31 6.78 -11.65
N VAL A 16 25.38 5.97 -12.17
CA VAL A 16 23.93 6.26 -12.06
C VAL A 16 23.47 6.26 -10.60
N LYS A 17 23.90 5.29 -9.80
CA LYS A 17 23.57 5.24 -8.36
C LYS A 17 24.14 6.43 -7.58
N ALA A 18 25.35 6.88 -7.92
CA ALA A 18 25.95 8.08 -7.34
C ALA A 18 25.14 9.35 -7.69
N GLY A 19 24.78 9.52 -8.97
CA GLY A 19 23.92 10.64 -9.39
C GLY A 19 22.54 10.62 -8.73
N GLN A 20 21.95 9.42 -8.57
CA GLN A 20 20.69 9.27 -7.82
C GLN A 20 20.84 9.68 -6.36
N LYS A 21 21.95 9.36 -5.70
CA LYS A 21 22.19 9.76 -4.31
C LYS A 21 22.19 11.29 -4.17
N ILE A 22 22.92 12.00 -5.04
CA ILE A 22 22.94 13.47 -5.09
C ILE A 22 21.52 14.02 -5.31
N SER A 23 20.76 13.40 -6.20
CA SER A 23 19.38 13.81 -6.45
C SER A 23 18.45 13.59 -5.25
N PHE A 24 18.70 12.55 -4.44
CA PHE A 24 17.98 12.30 -3.20
C PHE A 24 18.31 13.36 -2.16
N GLU A 25 19.59 13.71 -2.00
CA GLU A 25 20.02 14.78 -1.09
C GLU A 25 19.40 16.14 -1.46
N ASN A 26 19.18 16.38 -2.76
CA ASN A 26 18.57 17.61 -3.27
C ASN A 26 17.03 17.66 -3.17
N GLY A 27 16.33 16.62 -2.68
CA GLY A 27 14.87 16.68 -2.58
C GLY A 27 14.13 16.57 -3.89
N VAL A 28 14.76 16.04 -4.94
CA VAL A 28 14.12 15.92 -6.25
C VAL A 28 13.01 14.88 -6.19
N LEU A 29 11.77 15.30 -6.44
CA LEU A 29 10.64 14.39 -6.48
C LEU A 29 10.74 13.46 -7.69
N TYR A 30 10.72 12.15 -7.44
CA TYR A 30 10.75 11.14 -8.49
C TYR A 30 9.35 10.69 -8.87
N GLY A 31 9.09 10.65 -10.18
CA GLY A 31 7.83 10.18 -10.75
C GLY A 31 6.88 11.30 -11.17
N ASN A 32 5.84 10.89 -11.89
CA ASN A 32 4.77 11.73 -12.42
C ASN A 32 3.39 11.31 -11.89
N GLY A 33 3.37 10.59 -10.77
CA GLY A 33 2.12 10.16 -10.15
C GLY A 33 1.37 11.33 -9.53
N ASN A 34 0.04 11.35 -9.68
CA ASN A 34 -0.79 12.34 -9.02
C ASN A 34 -0.87 12.09 -7.50
N ILE A 35 -0.58 13.11 -6.70
CA ILE A 35 -0.71 13.07 -5.24
C ILE A 35 -1.93 13.92 -4.89
N LEU A 36 -2.98 13.28 -4.36
CA LEU A 36 -4.20 13.99 -3.93
C LEU A 36 -3.82 15.15 -3.00
N GLY A 37 -4.36 16.35 -3.22
CA GLY A 37 -4.04 17.52 -2.41
C GLY A 37 -2.98 18.42 -3.01
N TYR A 38 -2.34 17.99 -4.10
CA TYR A 38 -1.33 18.78 -4.78
C TYR A 38 -1.56 18.80 -6.29
N ASP A 39 -1.42 19.98 -6.90
CA ASP A 39 -1.35 20.16 -8.33
C ASP A 39 0.10 20.29 -8.79
N ARG A 40 0.41 19.71 -9.94
CA ARG A 40 1.75 19.78 -10.51
C ARG A 40 1.89 21.01 -11.40
N VAL A 41 2.70 21.96 -10.95
CA VAL A 41 3.06 23.16 -11.71
C VAL A 41 4.52 23.05 -12.11
N GLY A 42 4.75 22.58 -13.35
CA GLY A 42 6.09 22.31 -13.86
C GLY A 42 6.78 21.16 -13.12
N ARG A 43 7.84 21.48 -12.37
CA ARG A 43 8.61 20.50 -11.57
C ARG A 43 8.16 20.42 -10.11
N GLU A 44 7.35 21.36 -9.67
CA GLU A 44 6.94 21.52 -8.27
C GLU A 44 5.50 21.05 -8.04
N LEU A 45 5.18 20.79 -6.77
CA LEU A 45 3.84 20.43 -6.32
C LEU A 45 3.32 21.55 -5.44
N VAL A 46 2.21 22.16 -5.86
CA VAL A 46 1.54 23.24 -5.17
C VAL A 46 0.29 22.69 -4.52
N VAL A 47 -0.03 23.12 -3.30
CA VAL A 47 -1.22 22.64 -2.58
C VAL A 47 -2.48 23.08 -3.32
N ASN A 48 -3.35 22.11 -3.62
CA ASN A 48 -4.71 22.37 -4.09
C ASN A 48 -5.64 22.43 -2.85
N PRO A 49 -6.22 23.58 -2.50
CA PRO A 49 -6.98 23.73 -1.27
C PRO A 49 -8.16 22.75 -1.13
N GLU A 50 -8.89 22.49 -2.20
CA GLU A 50 -10.07 21.62 -2.20
C GLU A 50 -9.67 20.15 -1.96
N GLN A 51 -8.66 19.67 -2.68
CA GLN A 51 -8.17 18.31 -2.49
C GLN A 51 -7.43 18.17 -1.15
N ALA A 52 -6.73 19.21 -0.70
CA ALA A 52 -6.03 19.23 0.58
C ALA A 52 -6.99 19.16 1.76
N GLU A 53 -8.17 19.79 1.66
CA GLU A 53 -9.25 19.62 2.63
C GLU A 53 -9.69 18.16 2.73
N THR A 54 -9.81 17.46 1.60
CA THR A 54 -10.14 16.03 1.57
C THR A 54 -9.07 15.20 2.28
N VAL A 55 -7.79 15.49 2.06
CA VAL A 55 -6.68 14.84 2.76
C VAL A 55 -6.77 15.10 4.28
N LYS A 56 -6.94 16.35 4.71
CA LYS A 56 -7.13 16.71 6.13
C LYS A 56 -8.28 15.96 6.77
N MET A 57 -9.40 15.88 6.07
CA MET A 57 -10.57 15.14 6.52
C MET A 57 -10.26 13.65 6.75
N ILE A 58 -9.53 13.01 5.84
CA ILE A 58 -9.14 11.60 5.96
C ILE A 58 -8.26 11.37 7.19
N PHE A 59 -7.26 12.21 7.40
CA PHE A 59 -6.36 12.09 8.56
C PHE A 59 -7.10 12.31 9.87
N ASN A 60 -7.95 13.34 9.96
CA ASN A 60 -8.75 13.63 11.15
C ASN A 60 -9.74 12.49 11.45
N MET A 61 -10.52 12.03 10.46
CA MET A 61 -11.46 10.92 10.67
C MET A 61 -10.74 9.65 11.15
N TYR A 62 -9.54 9.37 10.64
CA TYR A 62 -8.75 8.23 11.09
C TYR A 62 -8.20 8.42 12.51
N HIS A 63 -7.74 9.62 12.83
CA HIS A 63 -7.32 10.02 14.17
C HIS A 63 -8.47 9.93 15.19
N ASP A 64 -9.70 10.23 14.78
CA ASP A 64 -10.90 10.07 15.61
C ASP A 64 -11.31 8.59 15.79
N GLY A 65 -10.62 7.67 15.12
CA GLY A 65 -10.78 6.23 15.29
C GLY A 65 -11.57 5.53 14.19
N MET A 66 -12.02 6.25 13.15
CA MET A 66 -12.73 5.62 12.04
C MET A 66 -11.83 4.66 11.25
N GLY A 67 -12.38 3.50 10.87
CA GLY A 67 -11.69 2.56 9.98
C GLY A 67 -11.71 3.02 8.52
N CYS A 68 -10.75 2.56 7.71
CA CYS A 68 -10.68 2.93 6.28
C CYS A 68 -11.98 2.67 5.50
N LYS A 69 -12.79 1.67 5.89
CA LYS A 69 -14.09 1.38 5.28
C LYS A 69 -15.12 2.46 5.57
N GLN A 70 -15.17 2.94 6.82
CA GLN A 70 -16.08 4.01 7.23
C GLN A 70 -15.67 5.32 6.56
N ILE A 71 -14.36 5.59 6.51
CA ILE A 71 -13.81 6.75 5.82
C ILE A 71 -14.19 6.73 4.33
N ALA A 72 -14.03 5.59 3.63
CA ALA A 72 -14.43 5.48 2.23
C ALA A 72 -15.90 5.84 2.01
N TYR A 73 -16.79 5.27 2.84
CA TYR A 73 -18.21 5.54 2.79
C TYR A 73 -18.53 7.02 3.06
N GLU A 74 -17.88 7.63 4.05
CA GLU A 74 -18.10 9.03 4.40
C GLU A 74 -17.61 9.99 3.30
N LEU A 75 -16.48 9.68 2.65
CA LEU A 75 -15.99 10.44 1.50
C LEU A 75 -16.94 10.37 0.31
N GLU A 76 -17.44 9.17 -0.01
CA GLU A 76 -18.43 8.94 -1.06
C GLU A 76 -19.73 9.69 -0.77
N LYS A 77 -20.23 9.61 0.47
CA LYS A 77 -21.42 10.33 0.92
C LYS A 77 -21.28 11.84 0.81
N ARG A 78 -20.07 12.38 1.06
CA ARG A 78 -19.75 13.80 0.92
C ARG A 78 -19.40 14.22 -0.53
N GLY A 79 -19.47 13.31 -1.49
CA GLY A 79 -19.19 13.59 -2.90
C GLY A 79 -17.72 13.91 -3.19
N ARG A 80 -16.78 13.52 -2.32
CA ARG A 80 -15.35 13.80 -2.53
C ARG A 80 -14.77 12.85 -3.57
N ILE A 81 -13.99 13.38 -4.49
CA ILE A 81 -13.35 12.62 -5.58
C ILE A 81 -11.92 12.21 -5.23
N THR A 82 -11.46 11.09 -5.78
CA THR A 82 -10.06 10.65 -5.68
C THR A 82 -9.15 11.49 -6.59
N SER A 83 -7.83 11.32 -6.46
CA SER A 83 -6.86 12.01 -7.33
C SER A 83 -6.99 11.66 -8.81
N THR A 84 -7.69 10.56 -9.15
CA THR A 84 -7.96 10.17 -10.53
C THR A 84 -9.36 10.57 -10.99
N GLY A 85 -10.08 11.38 -10.21
CA GLY A 85 -11.44 11.83 -10.53
C GLY A 85 -12.52 10.77 -10.32
N LEU A 86 -12.24 9.70 -9.58
CA LEU A 86 -13.25 8.67 -9.28
C LEU A 86 -14.06 9.07 -8.05
N THR A 87 -15.35 8.77 -8.07
CA THR A 87 -16.24 8.94 -6.91
C THR A 87 -16.10 7.80 -5.91
N HIS A 88 -15.79 6.59 -6.38
CA HIS A 88 -15.65 5.41 -5.52
C HIS A 88 -14.26 5.34 -4.85
N TRP A 89 -14.25 5.18 -3.52
CA TRP A 89 -13.04 5.15 -2.71
C TRP A 89 -12.62 3.73 -2.35
N GLN A 90 -11.53 3.28 -2.99
CA GLN A 90 -10.93 2.01 -2.64
C GLN A 90 -10.20 2.08 -1.29
N LEU A 91 -10.44 1.08 -0.44
CA LEU A 91 -9.79 0.92 0.87
C LEU A 91 -8.25 0.98 0.80
N GLY A 92 -7.69 0.36 -0.24
CA GLY A 92 -6.25 0.35 -0.48
C GLY A 92 -5.69 1.74 -0.78
N THR A 93 -6.46 2.61 -1.43
CA THR A 93 -6.08 4.00 -1.72
C THR A 93 -6.01 4.81 -0.43
N ILE A 94 -7.03 4.72 0.43
CA ILE A 94 -7.04 5.40 1.74
C ILE A 94 -5.87 4.91 2.61
N SER A 95 -5.64 3.59 2.65
CA SER A 95 -4.53 3.01 3.42
C SER A 95 -3.16 3.51 2.95
N ARG A 96 -2.94 3.59 1.63
CA ARG A 96 -1.70 4.15 1.07
C ARG A 96 -1.57 5.65 1.33
N LEU A 97 -2.68 6.39 1.25
CA LEU A 97 -2.73 7.82 1.54
C LEU A 97 -2.31 8.09 3.00
N LEU A 98 -2.89 7.37 3.96
CA LEU A 98 -2.55 7.52 5.37
C LEU A 98 -1.07 7.17 5.65
N ARG A 99 -0.47 6.24 4.91
CA ARG A 99 0.95 5.87 5.04
C ARG A 99 1.92 6.78 4.28
N ASN A 100 1.42 7.76 3.53
CA ASN A 100 2.27 8.60 2.69
C ASN A 100 2.84 9.78 3.49
N SER A 101 4.11 9.68 3.87
CA SER A 101 4.86 10.73 4.56
C SER A 101 4.96 12.05 3.78
N PHE A 102 4.64 12.05 2.49
CA PHE A 102 4.60 13.26 1.68
C PHE A 102 3.65 14.31 2.26
N TYR A 103 2.56 13.90 2.91
CA TYR A 103 1.61 14.83 3.52
C TYR A 103 2.14 15.59 4.73
N CYS A 104 3.18 15.09 5.39
CA CYS A 104 3.89 15.80 6.48
C CYS A 104 5.22 16.41 6.03
N GLY A 105 5.43 16.56 4.72
CA GLY A 105 6.63 17.22 4.18
C GLY A 105 7.83 16.29 3.95
N LYS A 106 7.73 14.99 4.25
CA LYS A 106 8.86 14.04 4.13
C LYS A 106 8.83 13.24 2.83
N ILE A 107 9.94 13.24 2.10
CA ILE A 107 10.15 12.42 0.92
C ILE A 107 11.00 11.20 1.30
N VAL A 108 10.50 10.01 1.00
CA VAL A 108 11.17 8.73 1.29
C VAL A 108 11.64 8.09 -0.02
N TYR A 109 12.95 7.99 -0.19
CA TYR A 109 13.59 7.33 -1.33
C TYR A 109 13.91 5.87 -1.02
N ARG A 110 14.26 5.13 -2.08
CA ARG A 110 14.63 3.70 -2.00
C ARG A 110 13.55 2.81 -1.39
N LYS A 111 12.26 3.14 -1.59
CA LYS A 111 11.15 2.18 -1.36
C LYS A 111 11.29 0.92 -2.23
N GLN A 112 11.97 1.07 -3.37
CA GLN A 112 12.37 -0.01 -4.26
C GLN A 112 13.81 0.23 -4.70
N TYR A 113 14.54 -0.84 -5.03
CA TYR A 113 15.91 -0.74 -5.55
C TYR A 113 16.19 -1.84 -6.58
N VAL A 114 17.30 -1.67 -7.30
CA VAL A 114 17.80 -2.64 -8.29
C VAL A 114 19.04 -3.32 -7.70
N PRO A 115 18.95 -4.62 -7.33
CA PRO A 115 20.07 -5.36 -6.75
C PRO A 115 21.10 -5.73 -7.81
N ASN A 116 20.65 -6.26 -8.96
CA ASN A 116 21.51 -6.74 -10.03
C ASN A 116 21.57 -5.74 -11.19
N TYR A 117 22.77 -5.33 -11.57
CA TYR A 117 23.01 -4.39 -12.66
C TYR A 117 22.75 -4.98 -14.06
N LEU A 118 22.72 -6.32 -14.17
CA LEU A 118 22.44 -7.04 -15.43
C LEU A 118 20.94 -7.18 -15.68
N GLU A 119 20.19 -7.64 -14.68
CA GLU A 119 18.75 -7.89 -14.81
C GLU A 119 17.90 -6.61 -14.75
N GLN A 120 18.44 -5.53 -14.15
CA GLN A 120 17.82 -4.21 -14.00
C GLN A 120 16.39 -4.19 -13.42
N LYS A 121 15.95 -5.30 -12.81
CA LYS A 121 14.62 -5.45 -12.24
C LYS A 121 14.56 -4.77 -10.87
N LYS A 122 13.55 -3.91 -10.68
CA LYS A 122 13.28 -3.28 -9.38
C LYS A 122 12.56 -4.26 -8.45
N ILE A 123 13.01 -4.34 -7.21
CA ILE A 123 12.35 -5.09 -6.13
C ILE A 123 11.98 -4.14 -4.99
N ASN A 124 10.98 -4.52 -4.19
CA ASN A 124 10.61 -3.77 -2.98
C ASN A 124 11.71 -3.86 -1.93
N ASN A 125 12.02 -2.73 -1.30
CA ASN A 125 13.03 -2.67 -0.26
C ASN A 125 12.40 -2.95 1.12
N TYR A 126 12.65 -4.15 1.65
CA TYR A 126 12.28 -4.55 3.01
C TYR A 126 13.45 -4.36 3.97
N ASP A 127 14.08 -3.18 3.91
CA ASP A 127 15.24 -2.78 4.72
C ASP A 127 16.56 -3.49 4.35
N GLU A 128 16.64 -4.02 3.13
CA GLU A 128 17.88 -4.56 2.54
C GLU A 128 18.88 -3.45 2.17
N VAL A 129 18.36 -2.25 1.90
CA VAL A 129 19.14 -1.04 1.65
C VAL A 129 18.58 0.08 2.51
N GLU A 130 19.44 0.94 3.04
CA GLU A 130 19.02 2.13 3.80
C GLU A 130 18.06 3.00 2.98
N LYS A 131 16.88 3.25 3.56
CA LYS A 131 15.90 4.23 3.07
C LYS A 131 16.38 5.62 3.45
N ILE A 132 16.30 6.55 2.51
CA ILE A 132 16.72 7.93 2.73
C ILE A 132 15.45 8.76 2.88
N GLU A 133 15.31 9.39 4.03
CA GLU A 133 14.21 10.30 4.34
C GLU A 133 14.76 11.72 4.43
N ILE A 134 14.14 12.65 3.70
CA ILE A 134 14.51 14.06 3.75
C ILE A 134 13.27 14.93 3.74
N MET A 135 13.42 16.16 4.22
CA MET A 135 12.37 17.18 4.09
C MET A 135 12.31 17.65 2.64
N GLY A 136 11.12 17.53 2.05
CA GLY A 136 10.81 18.05 0.74
C GLY A 136 10.66 19.57 0.75
N LYS A 137 10.65 20.16 -0.45
CA LYS A 137 10.42 21.59 -0.66
C LYS A 137 8.94 21.97 -0.72
N HIS A 138 8.04 20.98 -0.82
CA HIS A 138 6.62 21.20 -0.92
C HIS A 138 6.01 21.53 0.44
N GLU A 139 4.91 22.28 0.42
CA GLU A 139 4.19 22.65 1.64
C GLU A 139 3.45 21.43 2.22
N PRO A 140 3.63 21.09 3.51
CA PRO A 140 2.93 19.98 4.14
C PRO A 140 1.44 20.29 4.36
N ILE A 141 0.56 19.34 4.07
CA ILE A 141 -0.89 19.45 4.31
C ILE A 141 -1.25 19.09 5.76
N ILE A 142 -0.46 18.20 6.39
CA ILE A 142 -0.72 17.60 7.69
C ILE A 142 0.47 17.84 8.61
N SER A 143 0.21 18.08 9.91
CA SER A 143 1.28 18.17 10.90
C SER A 143 1.98 16.84 11.09
N GLU A 144 3.27 16.88 11.41
CA GLU A 144 4.05 15.68 11.69
C GLU A 144 3.45 14.87 12.86
N GLU A 145 2.93 15.55 13.88
CA GLU A 145 2.27 14.93 15.03
C GLU A 145 1.05 14.10 14.64
N LEU A 146 0.14 14.66 13.83
CA LEU A 146 -1.06 13.96 13.38
C LEU A 146 -0.68 12.77 12.48
N PHE A 147 0.30 12.95 11.61
CA PHE A 147 0.81 11.86 10.76
C PHE A 147 1.38 10.71 11.59
N ASN A 148 2.22 11.03 12.59
CA ASN A 148 2.84 10.04 13.47
C ASN A 148 1.82 9.30 14.33
N ASP A 149 0.76 9.99 14.80
CA ASP A 149 -0.36 9.34 15.49
C ASP A 149 -1.07 8.31 14.63
N CYS A 150 -1.39 8.70 13.39
CA CYS A 150 -1.98 7.81 12.40
C CYS A 150 -1.07 6.60 12.08
N GLN A 151 0.25 6.80 11.94
CA GLN A 151 1.19 5.69 11.72
C GLN A 151 1.17 4.72 12.90
N ARG A 152 1.25 5.23 14.13
CA ARG A 152 1.23 4.39 15.34
C ARG A 152 -0.04 3.53 15.41
N ARG A 153 -1.20 4.11 15.10
CA ARG A 153 -2.48 3.38 15.04
C ARG A 153 -2.54 2.35 13.91
N LEU A 154 -2.01 2.68 12.74
CA LEU A 154 -1.89 1.75 11.62
C LEU A 154 -0.98 0.57 11.97
N ASP A 155 0.14 0.84 12.62
CA ASP A 155 1.13 -0.15 12.96
C ASP A 155 0.68 -1.02 14.14
N ALA A 156 -0.04 -0.45 15.12
CA ALA A 156 -0.74 -1.21 16.17
C ALA A 156 -1.73 -2.23 15.59
N LYS A 157 -2.41 -1.89 14.49
CA LYS A 157 -3.28 -2.83 13.75
C LYS A 157 -2.47 -3.85 12.92
N THR A 158 -1.23 -3.51 12.58
CA THR A 158 -0.34 -4.32 11.74
C THR A 158 0.55 -5.28 12.54
N VAL A 159 0.90 -4.99 13.81
CA VAL A 159 1.65 -5.91 14.68
C VAL A 159 0.95 -7.24 14.91
N ASN A 160 -0.39 -7.29 14.80
CA ASN A 160 -1.16 -8.54 14.74
C ASN A 160 -0.92 -9.35 13.43
N ARG A 161 -0.05 -8.90 12.52
CA ARG A 161 0.25 -9.52 11.22
C ARG A 161 1.74 -9.74 10.93
N LEU A 162 2.65 -9.37 11.84
CA LEU A 162 4.10 -9.66 11.68
C LEU A 162 4.32 -11.17 11.88
N ARG A 163 4.97 -11.95 11.02
CA ARG A 163 5.99 -11.66 10.01
C ARG A 163 5.80 -12.52 8.76
N GLY A 164 6.37 -12.06 7.65
CA GLY A 164 6.40 -12.76 6.37
C GLY A 164 6.81 -14.23 6.50
N LYS A 165 5.86 -15.10 6.18
CA LYS A 165 6.00 -16.26 5.27
C LYS A 165 4.68 -17.02 5.19
N HIS A 166 3.85 -16.99 6.21
CA HIS A 166 2.51 -17.55 6.20
C HIS A 166 1.56 -16.54 6.82
N ALA A 167 0.38 -16.34 6.23
CA ALA A 167 -0.71 -15.76 7.00
C ALA A 167 -0.81 -16.56 8.30
N ILE A 168 -0.75 -15.89 9.46
CA ILE A 168 -1.03 -16.49 10.79
C ILE A 168 -2.55 -16.73 10.90
N ASN A 169 -3.14 -17.29 9.86
CA ASN A 169 -4.24 -18.18 10.00
C ASN A 169 -3.64 -19.52 9.61
N PRO A 170 -3.20 -20.36 10.57
CA PRO A 170 -2.95 -21.75 10.24
C PRO A 170 -4.14 -22.23 9.41
N PRO A 171 -3.89 -22.96 8.31
CA PRO A 171 -4.96 -23.39 7.44
C PRO A 171 -6.04 -24.02 8.31
N LYS A 172 -7.25 -23.45 8.27
CA LYS A 172 -8.34 -23.90 9.15
C LYS A 172 -8.59 -25.40 8.99
N SER A 173 -8.15 -26.02 7.90
CA SER A 173 -8.22 -27.45 7.67
C SER A 173 -6.95 -27.94 6.98
N ALA A 174 -6.61 -29.22 7.16
CA ALA A 174 -5.65 -29.94 6.34
C ALA A 174 -5.92 -29.83 4.83
N TYR A 175 -7.17 -29.63 4.42
CA TYR A 175 -7.58 -29.49 3.01
C TYR A 175 -7.51 -28.07 2.47
N ALA A 176 -7.13 -27.08 3.29
CA ALA A 176 -7.08 -25.70 2.85
C ALA A 176 -6.08 -25.56 1.69
N ARG A 177 -6.50 -24.90 0.61
CA ARG A 177 -5.71 -24.68 -0.62
C ARG A 177 -5.42 -25.94 -1.45
N ILE A 178 -5.83 -27.13 -0.99
CA ILE A 178 -5.78 -28.40 -1.75
C ILE A 178 -7.07 -28.58 -2.55
N LEU A 179 -8.22 -28.40 -1.89
CA LEU A 179 -9.52 -28.52 -2.56
C LEU A 179 -9.76 -27.35 -3.51
N LYS A 180 -9.83 -27.67 -4.80
CA LYS A 180 -10.12 -26.75 -5.90
C LYS A 180 -11.50 -27.02 -6.48
N CYS A 181 -12.28 -25.97 -6.67
CA CYS A 181 -13.54 -26.03 -7.41
C CYS A 181 -13.26 -26.02 -8.92
N GLN A 182 -14.20 -26.55 -9.71
CA GLN A 182 -14.14 -26.48 -11.17
C GLN A 182 -13.98 -25.04 -11.71
N CYS A 183 -14.48 -24.03 -10.99
CA CYS A 183 -14.28 -22.62 -11.33
C CYS A 183 -12.86 -22.09 -11.05
N GLY A 184 -11.92 -22.95 -10.65
CA GLY A 184 -10.53 -22.61 -10.32
C GLY A 184 -10.31 -22.03 -8.91
N SER A 185 -11.39 -21.73 -8.18
CA SER A 185 -11.31 -21.16 -6.82
C SER A 185 -11.04 -22.21 -5.75
N ASN A 186 -10.48 -21.79 -4.61
CA ASN A 186 -10.28 -22.65 -3.44
C ASN A 186 -11.61 -22.91 -2.72
N PHE A 187 -11.72 -24.08 -2.08
CA PHE A 187 -12.76 -24.33 -1.07
C PHE A 187 -12.34 -23.78 0.31
N GLU A 188 -13.30 -23.23 1.06
CA GLU A 188 -13.13 -22.75 2.42
C GLU A 188 -13.86 -23.64 3.42
N ARG A 189 -13.24 -23.94 4.58
CA ARG A 189 -13.92 -24.62 5.69
C ARG A 189 -14.92 -23.69 6.35
N ARG A 190 -16.18 -24.11 6.42
CA ARG A 190 -17.30 -23.37 7.02
C ARG A 190 -17.97 -24.20 8.10
N LYS A 191 -18.56 -23.53 9.09
CA LYS A 191 -19.45 -24.14 10.08
C LYS A 191 -20.82 -24.27 9.42
N TRP A 192 -21.31 -25.49 9.24
CA TRP A 192 -22.65 -25.74 8.66
C TRP A 192 -23.71 -25.88 9.73
N HIS A 193 -23.41 -26.63 10.79
CA HIS A 193 -24.37 -26.89 11.86
C HIS A 193 -23.68 -26.87 13.23
N LYS A 194 -24.37 -26.35 14.24
CA LYS A 194 -23.98 -26.44 15.65
C LYS A 194 -25.04 -27.27 16.37
N TYR A 195 -24.62 -28.40 16.94
CA TYR A 195 -25.49 -29.28 17.71
C TYR A 195 -25.78 -28.68 19.10
N LYS A 196 -26.86 -29.14 19.75
CA LYS A 196 -27.25 -28.69 21.09
C LYS A 196 -26.20 -29.02 22.16
N ASP A 197 -25.41 -30.07 21.94
CA ASP A 197 -24.27 -30.49 22.78
C ASP A 197 -22.99 -29.65 22.58
N GLY A 198 -23.03 -28.64 21.70
CA GLY A 198 -21.89 -27.76 21.40
C GLY A 198 -20.97 -28.24 20.27
N ARG A 199 -21.15 -29.47 19.75
CA ARG A 199 -20.36 -29.96 18.61
C ARG A 199 -20.67 -29.15 17.35
N ILE A 200 -19.67 -28.94 16.50
CA ILE A 200 -19.79 -28.16 15.25
C ILE A 200 -19.47 -29.06 14.07
N ARG A 201 -20.42 -29.19 13.13
CA ARG A 201 -20.19 -29.82 11.83
C ARG A 201 -19.58 -28.79 10.89
N TYR A 202 -18.41 -29.12 10.34
CA TYR A 202 -17.76 -28.32 9.31
C TYR A 202 -18.02 -28.92 7.93
N GLY A 203 -18.23 -28.06 6.94
CA GLY A 203 -18.23 -28.43 5.52
C GLY A 203 -17.28 -27.55 4.72
N PHE A 204 -17.08 -27.89 3.46
CA PHE A 204 -16.25 -27.13 2.52
C PHE A 204 -17.13 -26.52 1.44
N GLU A 205 -16.98 -25.22 1.21
CA GLU A 205 -17.77 -24.49 0.22
C GLU A 205 -16.85 -23.68 -0.70
N CYS A 206 -17.20 -23.58 -1.98
CA CYS A 206 -16.41 -22.83 -2.96
C CYS A 206 -16.44 -21.32 -2.66
N TYR A 207 -15.26 -20.69 -2.56
CA TYR A 207 -15.15 -19.26 -2.27
C TYR A 207 -15.94 -18.38 -3.27
N LYS A 208 -15.81 -18.68 -4.56
CA LYS A 208 -16.45 -17.88 -5.62
C LYS A 208 -17.96 -18.09 -5.65
N GLN A 209 -18.42 -19.33 -5.46
CA GLN A 209 -19.85 -19.64 -5.39
C GLN A 209 -20.56 -18.87 -4.27
N LYS A 210 -19.93 -18.83 -3.10
CA LYS A 210 -20.48 -18.14 -1.92
C LYS A 210 -20.56 -16.62 -2.11
N ASN A 211 -19.51 -16.01 -2.66
CA ASN A 211 -19.44 -14.54 -2.73
C ASN A 211 -20.05 -13.97 -4.02
N HIS A 212 -20.17 -14.77 -5.08
CA HIS A 212 -20.56 -14.32 -6.41
C HIS A 212 -21.65 -15.18 -7.08
N GLY A 213 -22.20 -16.20 -6.40
CA GLY A 213 -23.22 -17.09 -6.95
C GLY A 213 -22.67 -18.27 -7.76
N SER A 214 -23.56 -19.18 -8.18
CA SER A 214 -23.19 -20.41 -8.90
C SER A 214 -22.36 -20.14 -10.15
N TYR A 215 -21.33 -20.95 -10.37
CA TYR A 215 -20.55 -20.92 -11.62
C TYR A 215 -21.31 -21.57 -12.79
N ARG A 216 -22.30 -22.43 -12.51
CA ARG A 216 -23.17 -23.08 -13.50
C ARG A 216 -24.63 -22.76 -13.16
N THR A 217 -25.31 -22.08 -14.08
CA THR A 217 -26.77 -22.14 -14.18
C THR A 217 -27.22 -23.55 -14.48
#